data_AF-A0A815DZN8-F1
#
_entry.id   AF-A0A815DZN8-F1
#
_cell.length_a   1.000
_cell.length_b   1.000
_cell.length_c   1.000
_cell.angle_alpha   90.00
_cell.angle_beta   90.00
_cell.angle_gamma   90.00
#
_symmetry.space_group_name_H-M   'P 1'
#
loop_
_entity.id
_entity.type
_entity.pdbx_description
1 polymer ?
#
loop_
_entity_poly.entity_id
_entity_poly.type
_entity_poly.pdbx_seq_one_letter_code
_entity_poly.pdbx_strand_id
1 'polypeptide(L)'
;RYPKTEQVICILPCGTSDHDIIKNIDKQYNGESPLPNGADRFIVKVQVPLDSGNDFLLVYNQSKSFQTTIHTDHLQYKQILDAIRTKGVRGLKGYFNASYKKETKKVQIDVQNI
;
A
#
# COMPACT_ATOMS: atom_id res chain seq x y z
N ARG A 1 23.67 -11.56 2.43
CA ARG A 1 23.27 -10.38 1.61
C ARG A 1 21.77 -10.44 1.46
N TYR A 2 21.01 -9.66 2.23
CA TYR A 2 19.56 -9.56 2.06
C TYR A 2 19.26 -8.82 0.76
N PRO A 3 18.29 -9.25 -0.06
CA PRO A 3 17.93 -8.53 -1.28
C PRO A 3 17.39 -7.15 -0.92
N LYS A 4 17.76 -6.14 -1.71
CA LYS A 4 17.28 -4.76 -1.57
C LYS A 4 15.74 -4.78 -1.60
N THR A 5 15.13 -4.34 -0.51
CA THR A 5 13.68 -4.14 -0.41
C THR A 5 13.29 -2.97 -1.32
N GLU A 6 12.69 -3.27 -2.48
CA GLU A 6 12.15 -2.25 -3.37
C GLU A 6 10.86 -1.66 -2.79
N GLN A 7 10.83 -0.33 -2.66
CA GLN A 7 9.81 0.43 -1.97
C GLN A 7 8.97 1.22 -2.97
N VAL A 8 7.66 1.04 -2.94
CA VAL A 8 6.71 1.71 -3.84
C VAL A 8 6.20 2.96 -3.19
N ILE A 9 6.08 4.08 -3.90
CA ILE A 9 5.58 5.34 -3.32
C ILE A 9 4.25 5.69 -3.97
N CYS A 10 3.17 5.67 -3.19
CA CYS A 10 1.86 6.16 -3.57
C CYS A 10 1.65 7.57 -2.98
N ILE A 11 1.23 8.50 -3.83
CA ILE A 11 0.83 9.85 -3.42
C ILE A 11 -0.65 9.80 -3.04
N LEU A 12 -0.99 10.40 -1.91
CA LEU A 12 -2.37 10.47 -1.45
C LEU A 12 -3.19 11.41 -2.34
N PRO A 13 -4.46 11.09 -2.64
CA PRO A 13 -5.36 12.04 -3.28
C PRO A 13 -5.53 13.27 -2.38
N CYS A 14 -5.47 14.45 -3.01
CA CYS A 14 -5.63 15.74 -2.35
C CYS A 14 -7.01 15.80 -1.65
N GLY A 15 -7.01 15.90 -0.30
CA GLY A 15 -8.23 15.95 0.51
C GLY A 15 -8.30 14.94 1.65
N THR A 16 -7.39 13.96 1.72
CA THR A 16 -7.33 13.06 2.88
C THR A 16 -6.57 13.74 4.01
N SER A 17 -7.21 13.98 5.17
CA SER A 17 -6.55 14.63 6.30
C SER A 17 -5.53 13.69 6.94
N ASP A 18 -4.34 14.21 7.28
CA ASP A 18 -3.27 13.41 7.92
C ASP A 18 -3.78 12.72 9.20
N HIS A 19 -4.68 13.40 9.92
CA HIS A 19 -5.27 12.95 11.16
C HIS A 19 -6.21 11.74 10.98
N ASP A 20 -6.97 11.68 9.88
CA ASP A 20 -7.82 10.52 9.58
C ASP A 20 -6.97 9.31 9.19
N ILE A 21 -5.87 9.50 8.45
CA ILE A 21 -4.97 8.42 8.06
C ILE A 21 -4.29 7.82 9.28
N ILE A 22 -3.70 8.67 10.13
CA ILE A 22 -2.96 8.23 11.32
C ILE A 22 -3.91 7.51 12.28
N LYS A 23 -5.09 8.08 12.59
CA LYS A 23 -6.08 7.43 13.46
C LYS A 23 -6.51 6.05 12.96
N ASN A 24 -6.60 5.87 11.65
CA ASN A 24 -7.03 4.60 11.08
C ASN A 24 -5.89 3.58 10.97
N ILE A 25 -4.65 4.03 10.83
CA ILE A 25 -3.46 3.18 10.95
C ILE A 25 -3.31 2.71 12.41
N ASP A 26 -3.41 3.63 13.38
CA ASP A 26 -3.40 3.32 14.82
C ASP A 26 -4.51 2.34 15.21
N LYS A 27 -5.72 2.47 14.66
CA LYS A 27 -6.81 1.50 14.91
C LYS A 27 -6.51 0.09 14.40
N GLN A 28 -5.62 -0.07 13.41
CA GLN A 28 -5.29 -1.37 12.84
C GLN A 28 -4.19 -2.09 13.64
N TYR A 29 -3.40 -1.37 14.43
CA TYR A 29 -2.35 -1.91 15.30
C TYR A 29 -2.74 -1.65 16.77
N ASN A 30 -3.09 -2.72 17.49
CA ASN A 30 -3.37 -2.68 18.93
C ASN A 30 -2.11 -2.31 19.76
N GLY A 31 -1.60 -1.08 19.64
CA GLY A 31 -0.65 -0.48 20.57
C GLY A 31 0.82 -0.89 20.45
N GLU A 32 1.27 -1.51 19.36
CA GLU A 32 2.71 -1.74 19.15
C GLU A 32 3.36 -0.52 18.47
N SER A 33 4.38 0.02 19.15
CA SER A 33 4.99 1.33 18.92
C SER A 33 5.46 1.61 17.48
N PRO A 34 5.44 2.88 17.05
CA PRO A 34 6.06 3.29 15.80
C PRO A 34 7.54 2.94 15.79
N LEU A 35 8.03 2.49 14.63
CA LEU A 35 9.46 2.32 14.36
C LEU A 35 10.24 3.59 14.77
N PRO A 36 11.55 3.49 15.06
CA PRO A 36 12.38 4.59 15.55
C PRO A 36 12.46 5.83 14.63
N ASN A 37 11.87 5.77 13.43
CA ASN A 37 11.83 6.87 12.44
C ASN A 37 10.43 7.47 12.21
N GLY A 38 9.44 7.21 13.08
CA GLY A 38 8.11 7.84 12.98
C GLY A 38 7.27 7.43 11.76
N ALA A 39 7.66 6.35 11.07
CA ALA A 39 6.90 5.77 9.98
C ALA A 39 5.93 4.72 10.51
N ASP A 40 4.63 5.02 10.44
CA ASP A 40 3.57 4.11 10.88
C ASP A 40 3.38 3.01 9.82
N ARG A 41 3.62 1.75 10.19
CA ARG A 41 3.44 0.58 9.31
C ARG A 41 2.00 0.07 9.36
N PHE A 42 1.45 -0.33 8.22
CA PHE A 42 0.12 -0.91 8.13
C PHE A 42 -0.01 -1.87 6.95
N ILE A 43 -1.02 -2.74 6.96
CA ILE A 43 -1.26 -3.69 5.86
C ILE A 43 -2.27 -3.10 4.89
N VAL A 44 -1.90 -3.07 3.61
CA VAL A 44 -2.80 -2.74 2.50
C VAL A 44 -3.12 -3.96 1.69
N LYS A 45 -4.36 -4.03 1.21
CA LYS A 45 -4.79 -4.93 0.17
C LYS A 45 -4.68 -4.22 -1.16
N VAL A 46 -3.99 -4.84 -2.11
CA VAL A 46 -3.93 -4.41 -3.50
C VAL A 46 -4.73 -5.38 -4.34
N GLN A 47 -5.63 -4.87 -5.17
CA GLN A 47 -6.56 -5.66 -5.97
C GLN A 47 -6.49 -5.27 -7.45
N VAL A 48 -6.47 -6.28 -8.31
CA VAL A 48 -6.59 -6.13 -9.76
C VAL A 48 -8.08 -6.03 -10.11
N PRO A 49 -8.54 -4.95 -10.75
CA PRO A 49 -9.93 -4.82 -11.23
C PRO A 49 -10.26 -5.89 -12.28
N LEU A 50 -11.49 -6.39 -12.30
CA LEU A 50 -11.95 -7.37 -13.29
C LEU A 50 -12.61 -6.71 -14.52
N ASP A 51 -13.30 -5.59 -14.33
CA ASP A 51 -14.17 -4.96 -15.34
C ASP A 51 -13.57 -3.71 -16.02
N SER A 52 -12.53 -3.14 -15.42
CA SER A 52 -11.80 -2.01 -15.96
C SER A 52 -10.51 -2.58 -16.49
N GLY A 53 -10.36 -2.71 -17.82
CA GLY A 53 -9.13 -3.20 -18.46
C GLY A 53 -7.91 -2.70 -17.69
N ASN A 54 -6.95 -3.59 -17.39
CA ASN A 54 -5.94 -3.51 -16.32
C ASN A 54 -5.13 -2.18 -16.25
N ASP A 55 -5.79 -1.05 -16.01
CA ASP A 55 -5.25 0.30 -16.17
C ASP A 55 -4.89 0.89 -14.80
N PHE A 56 -5.35 0.25 -13.73
CA PHE A 56 -5.00 0.58 -12.37
C PHE A 56 -5.08 -0.64 -11.43
N LEU A 57 -4.41 -0.52 -10.29
CA LEU A 57 -4.55 -1.41 -9.13
C LEU A 57 -5.25 -0.62 -8.02
N LEU A 58 -6.21 -1.25 -7.35
CA LEU A 58 -6.89 -0.65 -6.22
C LEU A 58 -6.14 -0.99 -4.93
N VAL A 59 -5.72 0.02 -4.17
CA VAL A 59 -5.01 -0.12 -2.90
C VAL A 59 -5.90 0.40 -1.79
N TYR A 60 -6.11 -0.41 -0.75
CA TYR A 60 -6.90 0.02 0.41
C TYR A 60 -6.49 -0.71 1.68
N ASN A 61 -6.69 -0.07 2.83
CA ASN A 61 -6.55 -0.77 4.12
C ASN A 61 -7.82 -1.59 4.43
N GLN A 62 -7.76 -2.43 5.46
CA GLN A 62 -8.86 -3.35 5.80
C GLN A 62 -10.19 -2.63 6.06
N SER A 63 -10.15 -1.45 6.71
CA SER A 63 -11.36 -0.65 6.99
C SER A 63 -11.83 0.21 5.81
N LYS A 64 -11.09 0.22 4.68
CA LYS A 64 -11.30 1.11 3.51
C LYS A 64 -11.31 2.61 3.84
N SER A 65 -10.85 2.99 5.02
CA SER A 65 -10.68 4.41 5.38
C SER A 65 -9.53 5.07 4.62
N PHE A 66 -8.62 4.26 4.11
CA PHE A 66 -7.61 4.64 3.13
C PHE A 66 -7.87 3.87 1.85
N GLN A 67 -8.01 4.58 0.73
CA GLN A 67 -8.13 4.01 -0.59
C GLN A 67 -7.39 4.89 -1.60
N THR A 68 -6.65 4.27 -2.51
CA THR A 68 -5.98 4.93 -3.64
C THR A 68 -5.86 3.97 -4.82
N THR A 69 -5.41 4.49 -5.96
CA THR A 69 -5.16 3.72 -7.18
C THR A 69 -3.71 3.86 -7.61
N ILE A 70 -3.13 2.77 -8.13
CA ILE A 70 -1.83 2.77 -8.80
C ILE A 70 -2.11 2.55 -10.28
N HIS A 71 -1.89 3.57 -11.10
CA HIS A 71 -2.12 3.52 -12.54
C HIS A 71 -0.94 2.90 -13.30
N THR A 72 -1.17 2.43 -14.53
CA THR A 72 -0.19 1.71 -15.38
C THR A 72 1.04 2.52 -15.79
N ASP A 73 0.91 3.84 -15.80
CA ASP A 73 1.99 4.81 -16.02
C ASP A 73 2.99 4.86 -14.86
N HIS A 74 2.63 4.32 -13.68
CA HIS A 74 3.54 4.22 -12.56
C HIS A 74 4.58 3.11 -12.79
N LEU A 75 5.87 3.43 -12.69
CA LEU A 75 6.98 2.48 -12.89
C LEU A 75 6.82 1.17 -12.07
N GLN A 76 6.20 1.29 -10.90
CA GLN A 76 6.04 0.21 -9.93
C GLN A 76 4.75 -0.61 -10.12
N TYR A 77 3.86 -0.18 -11.03
CA TYR A 77 2.63 -0.90 -11.36
C TYR A 77 2.91 -2.35 -11.73
N LYS A 78 3.83 -2.56 -12.67
CA LYS A 78 4.17 -3.89 -13.18
C LYS A 78 4.74 -4.81 -12.10
N GLN A 79 5.60 -4.27 -11.23
CA GLN A 79 6.20 -5.04 -10.13
C GLN A 79 5.13 -5.55 -9.15
N ILE A 80 4.18 -4.71 -8.76
CA ILE A 80 3.09 -5.10 -7.85
C ILE A 80 2.14 -6.06 -8.54
N LEU A 81 1.80 -5.81 -9.80
CA LEU A 81 0.96 -6.70 -10.59
C LEU A 81 1.59 -8.10 -10.70
N ASP A 82 2.89 -8.18 -11.01
CA ASP A 82 3.62 -9.44 -11.08
C ASP A 82 3.66 -10.15 -9.72
N ALA A 83 3.86 -9.41 -8.62
CA ALA A 83 3.79 -9.96 -7.26
C ALA A 83 2.39 -10.52 -6.93
N ILE A 84 1.32 -9.84 -7.34
CA ILE A 84 -0.06 -10.31 -7.15
C ILE A 84 -0.33 -11.54 -8.03
N ARG A 85 0.11 -11.54 -9.29
CA ARG A 85 -0.11 -12.65 -10.21
C ARG A 85 0.62 -13.92 -9.77
N THR A 86 1.80 -13.78 -9.20
CA THR A 86 2.65 -14.91 -8.78
C THR A 86 2.29 -15.45 -7.40
N LYS A 87 2.00 -14.57 -6.44
CA LYS A 87 1.85 -14.92 -5.01
C LYS A 87 0.52 -14.50 -4.40
N GLY A 88 -0.29 -13.73 -5.13
CA GLY A 88 -1.58 -13.25 -4.67
C GLY A 88 -2.67 -14.30 -4.76
N VAL A 89 -3.76 -14.06 -4.03
CA VAL A 89 -4.92 -14.96 -3.99
C VAL A 89 -5.59 -14.96 -5.36
N ARG A 90 -5.53 -16.13 -6.02
CA ARG A 90 -6.03 -16.35 -7.40
C ARG A 90 -5.45 -15.38 -8.44
N GLY A 91 -4.31 -14.75 -8.16
CA GLY A 91 -3.72 -13.75 -9.06
C GLY A 91 -4.49 -12.41 -9.12
N LEU A 92 -5.45 -12.16 -8.22
CA LEU A 92 -6.34 -11.00 -8.27
C LEU A 92 -6.17 -10.03 -7.10
N LYS A 93 -5.55 -10.47 -6.01
CA LYS A 93 -5.32 -9.63 -4.83
C LYS A 93 -4.08 -10.07 -4.07
N GLY A 94 -3.34 -9.12 -3.53
CA GLY A 94 -2.19 -9.34 -2.65
C GLY A 94 -2.28 -8.45 -1.42
N TYR A 95 -1.62 -8.88 -0.34
CA TYR A 95 -1.51 -8.10 0.90
C TYR A 95 -0.07 -7.67 1.05
N PHE A 96 0.15 -6.40 1.31
CA PHE A 96 1.48 -5.82 1.34
C PHE A 96 1.65 -4.99 2.60
N ASN A 97 2.87 -5.00 3.14
CA ASN A 97 3.25 -4.05 4.17
C ASN A 97 3.33 -2.67 3.52
N ALA A 98 2.73 -1.67 4.15
CA ALA A 98 2.84 -0.28 3.79
C ALA A 98 3.38 0.52 4.97
N SER A 99 3.98 1.68 4.69
CA SER A 99 4.38 2.63 5.72
C SER A 99 4.02 4.04 5.30
N TYR A 100 3.43 4.82 6.19
CA TYR A 100 3.11 6.22 5.93
C TYR A 100 4.29 7.12 6.34
N LYS A 101 4.80 7.91 5.39
CA LYS A 101 5.84 8.91 5.63
C LYS A 101 5.21 10.28 5.82
N LYS A 102 5.01 10.68 7.08
CA LYS A 102 4.38 11.96 7.50
C LYS A 102 5.02 13.17 6.80
N GLU A 103 6.35 13.23 6.75
CA GLU A 103 7.11 14.34 6.13
C GLU A 103 6.75 14.56 4.65
N THR A 104 6.53 13.48 3.93
CA THR A 104 6.31 13.52 2.47
C THR A 104 4.86 13.28 2.07
N LYS A 105 3.98 13.01 3.05
CA LYS A 105 2.59 12.60 2.88
C LYS A 105 2.40 11.47 1.85
N LYS A 106 3.32 10.51 1.87
CA LYS A 106 3.35 9.39 0.91
C LYS A 106 3.15 8.08 1.65
N VAL A 107 2.38 7.19 1.03
CA VAL A 107 2.25 5.79 1.47
C VAL A 107 3.27 4.98 0.71
N GLN A 108 4.05 4.20 1.43
CA GLN A 108 5.11 3.42 0.82
C GLN A 108 4.82 1.93 0.94
N ILE A 109 4.63 1.21 -0.17
CA ILE A 109 4.31 -0.23 -0.18
C ILE A 109 5.61 -1.04 -0.37
N ASP A 110 5.85 -1.99 0.52
CA ASP A 110 6.92 -2.98 0.42
C ASP A 110 6.45 -4.13 -0.47
N VAL A 111 7.12 -4.35 -1.60
CA VAL A 111 6.73 -5.37 -2.60
C VAL A 111 7.12 -6.79 -2.16
N GLN A 112 7.79 -6.94 -1.00
CA GLN A 112 7.93 -8.25 -0.37
C GLN A 112 6.57 -8.71 0.15
N ASN A 113 5.89 -9.52 -0.67
CA ASN A 113 4.63 -10.15 -0.33
C ASN A 113 4.81 -11.01 0.93
N ILE A 114 3.91 -10.83 1.89
CA ILE A 114 3.94 -11.46 3.23
C ILE A 114 3.36 -12.87 3.15
#